data_AF-A0A940RLW7-F1
#
_entry.id   AF-A0A940RLW7-F1
#
_cell.length_a   1.000
_cell.length_b   1.000
_cell.length_c   1.000
_cell.angle_alpha   90.00
_cell.angle_beta   90.00
_cell.angle_gamma   90.00
#
_symmetry.space_group_name_H-M   'P 1'
#
loop_
_entity.id
_entity.type
_entity.pdbx_description
1 polymer ?
#
loop_
_entity_poly.entity_id
_entity_poly.type
_entity_poly.pdbx_seq_one_letter_code
_entity_poly.pdbx_strand_id
1 'polypeptide(L)'
;MRILYVLGFALLVAGCGSARSPAPAPSPTAPLLRFEGGGATDRAARLAHGKRLVRVLACQGCHGETLQGENATADDPDFGDMNAPNVTLLLPGYSDAQLDRLIRHGEPRDGRPFWFMASEGFQFLGDGDLADLVLYLRTIPPAGTPMPPIRFGPGFRKAQASGEVDTAQKLVARFAKEPPVDLDPEHAWGRWLARTVCAECHNAALQGYAGFSPNLDIAGAYSAAELERLLTTGQGKTGRDLGMMAATARSRLKELRPRERAAIIAYLLARAKHDTDG
;
A
#
# COMPACT_ATOMS: atom_id res chain seq x y z
N MET A 1 28.98 -90.66 -26.92
CA MET A 1 29.11 -90.04 -28.26
C MET A 1 27.83 -89.24 -28.52
N ARG A 2 27.98 -87.98 -28.93
CA ARG A 2 26.95 -86.98 -29.31
C ARG A 2 26.31 -86.13 -28.19
N ILE A 3 26.83 -84.90 -28.15
CA ILE A 3 26.31 -83.63 -27.64
C ILE A 3 24.97 -83.29 -28.32
N LEU A 4 23.96 -82.76 -27.61
CA LEU A 4 22.98 -81.82 -28.18
C LEU A 4 22.18 -81.04 -27.10
N TYR A 5 22.49 -79.73 -27.05
CA TYR A 5 21.64 -78.54 -26.81
C TYR A 5 20.53 -78.56 -25.74
N VAL A 6 20.75 -77.80 -24.67
CA VAL A 6 19.72 -77.29 -23.76
C VAL A 6 19.28 -75.90 -24.24
N LEU A 7 18.05 -75.80 -24.76
CA LEU A 7 17.37 -74.54 -25.08
C LEU A 7 16.80 -73.94 -23.77
N GLY A 8 17.39 -72.84 -23.31
CA GLY A 8 16.87 -72.05 -22.20
C GLY A 8 15.70 -71.16 -22.64
N PHE A 9 14.54 -71.37 -22.02
CA PHE A 9 13.37 -70.50 -22.16
C PHE A 9 13.56 -69.23 -21.33
N ALA A 10 13.74 -68.08 -21.98
CA ALA A 10 13.80 -66.78 -21.33
C ALA A 10 12.36 -66.25 -21.10
N LEU A 11 11.94 -66.17 -19.83
CA LEU A 11 10.73 -65.47 -19.43
C LEU A 11 10.94 -63.95 -19.53
N LEU A 12 10.23 -63.31 -20.47
CA LEU A 12 10.11 -61.86 -20.56
C LEU A 12 9.10 -61.37 -19.52
N VAL A 13 9.60 -60.75 -18.45
CA VAL A 13 8.79 -59.98 -17.49
C VAL A 13 8.54 -58.59 -18.09
N ALA A 14 7.32 -58.35 -18.56
CA ALA A 14 6.87 -57.03 -19.00
C ALA A 14 6.65 -56.14 -17.76
N GLY A 15 7.63 -55.30 -17.44
CA GLY A 15 7.50 -54.26 -16.41
C GLY A 15 6.73 -53.05 -16.95
N CYS A 16 5.51 -52.83 -16.46
CA CYS A 16 4.80 -51.57 -16.65
C CYS A 16 5.46 -50.47 -15.81
N GLY A 17 6.44 -49.77 -16.40
CA GLY A 17 6.98 -48.54 -15.83
C GLY A 17 6.00 -47.38 -16.03
N SER A 18 5.26 -47.02 -14.98
CA SER A 18 4.47 -45.79 -14.95
C SER A 18 5.42 -44.59 -15.04
N ALA A 19 5.59 -44.05 -16.25
CA ALA A 19 6.28 -42.78 -16.46
C ALA A 19 5.50 -41.68 -15.74
N ARG A 20 6.03 -41.24 -14.60
CA ARG A 20 5.49 -40.11 -13.84
C ARG A 20 5.74 -38.85 -14.68
N SER A 21 4.69 -38.26 -15.23
CA SER A 21 4.80 -36.98 -15.92
C SER A 21 5.49 -35.97 -14.99
N PRO A 22 6.49 -35.21 -15.47
CA PRO A 22 7.08 -34.16 -14.66
C PRO A 22 5.97 -33.18 -14.25
N ALA A 23 5.96 -32.80 -12.98
CA ALA A 23 5.02 -31.80 -12.48
C ALA A 23 5.16 -30.52 -13.32
N PRO A 24 4.06 -29.86 -13.69
CA PRO A 24 4.13 -28.59 -14.39
C PRO A 24 4.95 -27.61 -13.55
N ALA A 25 5.86 -26.89 -14.21
CA ALA A 25 6.63 -25.84 -13.55
C ALA A 25 5.66 -24.87 -12.86
N PRO A 26 5.97 -24.36 -11.65
CA PRO A 26 5.13 -23.36 -11.01
C PRO A 26 4.93 -22.21 -11.99
N SER A 27 3.67 -21.82 -12.18
CA SER A 27 3.33 -20.62 -12.95
C SER A 27 4.17 -19.45 -12.41
N PRO A 28 4.67 -18.54 -13.28
CA PRO A 28 5.37 -17.37 -12.78
C PRO A 28 4.45 -16.66 -11.80
N THR A 29 4.86 -16.59 -10.54
CA THR A 29 4.20 -15.76 -9.54
C THR A 29 4.05 -14.38 -10.17
N ALA A 30 2.82 -13.87 -10.26
CA ALA A 30 2.59 -12.53 -10.78
C ALA A 30 3.62 -11.57 -10.15
N PRO A 31 4.34 -10.75 -10.94
CA PRO A 31 5.41 -9.94 -10.40
C PRO A 31 4.86 -9.08 -9.26
N LEU A 32 5.51 -9.16 -8.08
CA LEU A 32 5.13 -8.36 -6.93
C LEU A 32 5.10 -6.88 -7.36
N LEU A 33 3.90 -6.30 -7.31
CA LEU A 33 3.69 -4.91 -7.69
C LEU A 33 4.44 -4.01 -6.69
N ARG A 34 5.13 -3.01 -7.24
CA ARG A 34 6.03 -2.13 -6.49
C ARG A 34 6.06 -0.74 -7.12
N PHE A 35 6.48 0.24 -6.35
CA PHE A 35 6.81 1.56 -6.86
C PHE A 35 8.04 1.50 -7.77
N GLU A 36 8.13 2.42 -8.72
CA GLU A 36 9.25 2.52 -9.64
C GLU A 36 10.53 2.94 -8.88
N GLY A 37 11.53 2.06 -8.91
CA GLY A 37 12.74 2.12 -8.09
C GLY A 37 12.84 0.98 -7.07
N GLY A 38 11.73 0.32 -6.76
CA GLY A 38 11.72 -0.85 -5.89
C GLY A 38 12.54 -1.99 -6.49
N GLY A 39 13.45 -2.56 -5.69
CA GLY A 39 14.34 -3.65 -6.13
C GLY A 39 15.66 -3.21 -6.75
N ALA A 40 16.05 -1.94 -6.59
CA ALA A 40 17.44 -1.54 -6.80
C ALA A 40 18.39 -2.33 -5.89
N THR A 41 19.59 -2.63 -6.36
CA THR A 41 20.59 -3.39 -5.60
C THR A 41 21.61 -2.50 -4.90
N ASP A 42 21.92 -1.33 -5.47
CA ASP A 42 22.87 -0.40 -4.88
C ASP A 42 22.24 0.38 -3.72
N ARG A 43 23.02 0.58 -2.66
CA ARG A 43 22.52 1.20 -1.42
C ARG A 43 22.02 2.64 -1.62
N ALA A 44 22.64 3.39 -2.53
CA ALA A 44 22.30 4.79 -2.74
C ALA A 44 20.92 4.95 -3.38
N ALA A 45 20.61 4.16 -4.41
CA ALA A 45 19.30 4.14 -5.06
C ALA A 45 18.21 3.66 -4.09
N ARG A 46 18.49 2.62 -3.30
CA ARG A 46 17.56 2.13 -2.26
C ARG A 46 17.25 3.19 -1.21
N LEU A 47 18.26 3.93 -0.73
CA LEU A 47 18.06 5.05 0.19
C LEU A 47 17.25 6.19 -0.42
N ALA A 48 17.52 6.54 -1.69
CA ALA A 48 16.76 7.55 -2.41
C ALA A 48 15.29 7.12 -2.60
N HIS A 49 15.05 5.84 -2.89
CA HIS A 49 13.72 5.26 -3.01
C HIS A 49 12.97 5.28 -1.68
N GLY A 50 13.59 4.83 -0.59
CA GLY A 50 13.00 4.89 0.75
C GLY A 50 12.65 6.32 1.19
N LYS A 51 13.55 7.28 0.94
CA LYS A 51 13.30 8.71 1.21
C LYS A 51 12.08 9.23 0.49
N ARG A 52 11.92 8.83 -0.77
CA ARG A 52 10.79 9.19 -1.60
C ARG A 52 9.49 8.55 -1.10
N LEU A 53 9.53 7.28 -0.69
CA LEU A 53 8.36 6.58 -0.15
C LEU A 53 7.83 7.19 1.15
N VAL A 54 8.69 7.74 2.01
CA VAL A 54 8.26 8.53 3.20
C VAL A 54 7.31 9.67 2.81
N ARG A 55 7.53 10.29 1.64
CA ARG A 55 6.67 11.35 1.12
C ARG A 55 5.44 10.79 0.44
N VAL A 56 5.60 9.87 -0.51
CA VAL A 56 4.50 9.29 -1.31
C VAL A 56 3.45 8.65 -0.40
N LEU A 57 3.87 7.95 0.65
CA LEU A 57 2.99 7.29 1.62
C LEU A 57 2.55 8.22 2.78
N ALA A 58 2.82 9.52 2.69
CA ALA A 58 2.46 10.54 3.67
C ALA A 58 2.86 10.24 5.13
N CYS A 59 3.99 9.55 5.36
CA CYS A 59 4.40 9.27 6.74
C CYS A 59 4.57 10.56 7.56
N GLN A 60 5.03 11.64 6.92
CA GLN A 60 5.21 12.95 7.54
C GLN A 60 3.89 13.69 7.82
N GLY A 61 2.75 13.25 7.26
CA GLY A 61 1.46 13.90 7.45
C GLY A 61 0.93 13.78 8.89
N CYS A 62 1.19 12.64 9.54
CA CYS A 62 0.86 12.45 10.96
C CYS A 62 2.10 12.51 11.85
N HIS A 63 3.25 11.98 11.41
CA HIS A 63 4.47 11.96 12.21
C HIS A 63 5.27 13.28 12.15
N GLY A 64 4.76 14.30 11.45
CA GLY A 64 5.43 15.58 11.26
C GLY A 64 6.60 15.54 10.28
N GLU A 65 7.05 16.73 9.85
CA GLU A 65 8.10 16.86 8.84
C GLU A 65 9.42 16.19 9.25
N THR A 66 9.70 16.14 10.56
CA THR A 66 10.92 15.54 11.12
C THR A 66 10.71 14.12 11.64
N LEU A 67 9.52 13.54 11.46
CA LEU A 67 9.12 12.23 12.01
C LEU A 67 9.18 12.13 13.54
N GLN A 68 9.17 13.27 14.23
CA GLN A 68 9.19 13.36 15.70
C GLN A 68 7.79 13.28 16.34
N GLY A 69 6.74 13.18 15.53
CA GLY A 69 5.35 13.06 15.96
C GLY A 69 4.66 14.42 16.10
N GLU A 70 3.37 14.44 15.80
CA GLU A 70 2.47 15.59 15.97
C GLU A 70 1.12 15.11 16.50
N ASN A 71 0.33 16.03 17.09
CA ASN A 71 -1.07 15.75 17.42
C ASN A 71 -1.92 15.98 16.18
N ALA A 72 -2.38 14.91 15.54
CA ALA A 72 -3.14 14.97 14.29
C ALA A 72 -4.53 15.61 14.46
N THR A 73 -5.01 15.77 15.70
CA THR A 73 -6.33 16.34 16.03
C THR A 73 -6.21 17.54 16.96
N ALA A 74 -5.09 18.27 16.90
CA ALA A 74 -4.88 19.46 17.72
C ALA A 74 -6.02 20.50 17.58
N ASP A 75 -6.62 20.59 16.39
CA ASP A 75 -7.73 21.50 16.08
C ASP A 75 -9.13 20.88 16.30
N ASP A 76 -9.21 19.62 16.74
CA ASP A 76 -10.45 18.90 17.05
C ASP A 76 -10.42 18.25 18.44
N PRO A 77 -10.63 19.05 19.50
CA PRO A 77 -10.58 18.56 20.87
C PRO A 77 -11.71 17.57 21.23
N ASP A 78 -12.82 17.53 20.47
CA ASP A 78 -13.89 16.57 20.73
C ASP A 78 -13.47 15.15 20.32
N PHE A 79 -12.65 15.03 19.29
CA PHE A 79 -12.05 13.76 18.91
C PHE A 79 -10.97 13.31 19.91
N GLY A 80 -10.25 14.27 20.52
CA GLY A 80 -9.24 14.04 21.55
C GLY A 80 -7.82 14.29 21.04
N ASP A 81 -6.81 13.69 21.69
CA ASP A 81 -5.41 13.86 21.32
C ASP A 81 -4.89 12.64 20.55
N MET A 82 -4.89 12.71 19.22
CA MET A 82 -4.38 11.67 18.34
C MET A 82 -2.89 11.91 18.06
N ASN A 83 -2.08 11.69 19.10
CA ASN A 83 -0.64 11.84 19.05
C ASN A 83 0.01 10.72 18.21
N ALA A 84 0.48 11.07 17.00
CA ALA A 84 1.32 10.16 16.23
C ALA A 84 2.69 10.05 16.92
N PRO A 85 3.25 8.84 17.08
CA PRO A 85 4.47 8.68 17.87
C PRO A 85 5.70 9.25 17.17
N ASN A 86 6.71 9.61 17.97
CA ASN A 86 8.05 9.94 17.50
C ASN A 86 8.72 8.69 16.91
N VAL A 87 8.78 8.60 15.58
CA VAL A 87 9.35 7.46 14.86
C VAL A 87 10.84 7.34 15.12
N THR A 88 11.54 8.48 15.22
CA THR A 88 13.01 8.50 15.39
C THR A 88 13.45 7.84 16.71
N LEU A 89 12.62 7.91 17.75
CA LEU A 89 12.87 7.25 19.04
C LEU A 89 12.43 5.78 19.06
N LEU A 90 11.35 5.43 18.37
CA LEU A 90 10.80 4.07 18.39
C LEU A 90 11.51 3.11 17.45
N LEU A 91 11.93 3.59 16.27
CA LEU A 91 12.45 2.77 15.19
C LEU A 91 13.64 1.86 15.60
N PRO A 92 14.63 2.31 16.42
CA PRO A 92 15.72 1.45 16.87
C PRO A 92 15.26 0.23 17.67
N GLY A 93 14.09 0.32 18.33
CA GLY A 93 13.52 -0.77 19.10
C GLY A 93 12.81 -1.84 18.27
N TYR A 94 12.57 -1.61 16.97
CA TYR A 94 11.87 -2.56 16.12
C TYR A 94 12.83 -3.34 15.21
N SER A 95 12.61 -4.65 15.10
CA SER A 95 13.14 -5.46 14.00
C SER A 95 12.37 -5.22 12.70
N ASP A 96 12.96 -5.57 11.56
CA ASP A 96 12.31 -5.40 10.26
C ASP A 96 11.01 -6.20 10.17
N ALA A 97 10.97 -7.43 10.71
CA ALA A 97 9.75 -8.24 10.76
C ALA A 97 8.67 -7.65 11.68
N GLN A 98 9.05 -6.90 12.72
CA GLN A 98 8.09 -6.17 13.55
C GLN A 98 7.58 -4.90 12.87
N LEU A 99 8.44 -4.20 12.11
CA LEU A 99 8.01 -3.05 11.30
C LEU A 99 7.07 -3.47 10.19
N ASP A 100 7.33 -4.62 9.59
CA ASP A 100 6.44 -5.22 8.61
C ASP A 100 5.03 -5.42 9.17
N ARG A 101 4.92 -6.15 10.27
CA ARG A 101 3.64 -6.36 10.97
C ARG A 101 2.96 -5.07 11.38
N LEU A 102 3.72 -4.10 11.89
CA LEU A 102 3.18 -2.80 12.27
C LEU A 102 2.64 -2.03 11.07
N ILE A 103 3.42 -1.90 9.99
CA ILE A 103 3.11 -1.03 8.86
C ILE A 103 2.05 -1.65 7.94
N ARG A 104 2.19 -2.93 7.58
CA ARG A 104 1.30 -3.60 6.62
C ARG A 104 0.07 -4.20 7.28
N HIS A 105 0.12 -4.51 8.57
CA HIS A 105 -0.97 -5.23 9.25
C HIS A 105 -1.53 -4.49 10.46
N GLY A 106 -0.95 -3.35 10.85
CA GLY A 106 -1.40 -2.60 12.01
C GLY A 106 -1.14 -3.33 13.32
N GLU A 107 -0.14 -4.23 13.37
CA GLU A 107 0.15 -5.11 14.50
C GLU A 107 1.41 -4.67 15.25
N PRO A 108 1.30 -3.83 16.29
CA PRO A 108 2.45 -3.44 17.09
C PRO A 108 2.97 -4.62 17.92
N ARG A 109 4.28 -4.60 18.22
CA ARG A 109 4.96 -5.70 18.95
C ARG A 109 4.45 -5.93 20.38
N ASP A 110 3.74 -4.96 20.94
CA ASP A 110 3.15 -4.98 22.28
C ASP A 110 1.68 -5.43 22.29
N GLY A 111 1.10 -5.72 21.13
CA GLY A 111 -0.27 -6.23 20.99
C GLY A 111 -1.38 -5.22 21.29
N ARG A 112 -1.04 -3.94 21.53
CA ARG A 112 -2.05 -2.91 21.83
C ARG A 112 -2.93 -2.63 20.61
N PRO A 113 -4.17 -2.14 20.81
CA PRO A 113 -4.97 -1.59 19.73
C PRO A 113 -4.21 -0.51 18.97
N PHE A 114 -4.20 -0.59 17.64
CA PHE A 114 -3.49 0.34 16.76
C PHE A 114 -4.50 1.16 15.96
N TRP A 115 -4.22 2.44 15.78
CA TRP A 115 -5.21 3.41 15.29
C TRP A 115 -4.57 4.38 14.30
N PHE A 116 -5.38 4.91 13.39
CA PHE A 116 -5.12 6.02 12.44
C PHE A 116 -4.06 5.82 11.37
N MET A 117 -2.99 5.07 11.63
CA MET A 117 -2.01 4.75 10.59
C MET A 117 -2.69 3.88 9.53
N ALA A 118 -2.65 4.32 8.28
CA ALA A 118 -3.32 3.75 7.10
C ALA A 118 -2.74 2.39 6.64
N SER A 119 -2.63 1.46 7.58
CA SER A 119 -2.07 0.12 7.38
C SER A 119 -2.88 -0.66 6.34
N GLU A 120 -4.17 -0.38 6.24
CA GLU A 120 -5.08 -0.95 5.25
C GLU A 120 -4.71 -0.61 3.81
N GLY A 121 -4.11 0.55 3.55
CA GLY A 121 -3.52 0.89 2.25
C GLY A 121 -2.12 0.30 2.09
N PHE A 122 -1.33 0.28 3.16
CA PHE A 122 0.04 -0.21 3.16
C PHE A 122 0.18 -1.73 3.09
N GLN A 123 -0.87 -2.49 3.41
CA GLN A 123 -0.86 -3.96 3.36
C GLN A 123 -0.43 -4.54 2.00
N PHE A 124 -0.51 -3.73 0.94
CA PHE A 124 -0.16 -4.11 -0.42
C PHE A 124 1.25 -3.73 -0.85
N LEU A 125 2.03 -3.07 0.01
CA LEU A 125 3.42 -2.72 -0.28
C LEU A 125 4.24 -3.99 -0.52
N GLY A 126 4.97 -4.02 -1.63
CA GLY A 126 5.91 -5.09 -1.93
C GLY A 126 7.10 -5.06 -0.98
N ASP A 127 7.71 -6.23 -0.75
CA ASP A 127 8.81 -6.38 0.22
C ASP A 127 10.01 -5.46 -0.08
N GLY A 128 10.30 -5.22 -1.37
CA GLY A 128 11.36 -4.31 -1.79
C GLY A 128 11.10 -2.85 -1.39
N ASP A 129 9.86 -2.38 -1.56
CA ASP A 129 9.48 -1.01 -1.18
C ASP A 129 9.52 -0.83 0.33
N LEU A 130 8.99 -1.80 1.08
CA LEU A 130 9.04 -1.79 2.54
C LEU A 130 10.48 -1.83 3.06
N ALA A 131 11.33 -2.69 2.50
CA ALA A 131 12.73 -2.79 2.90
C ALA A 131 13.49 -1.48 2.64
N ASP A 132 13.23 -0.81 1.53
CA ASP A 132 13.87 0.47 1.20
C ASP A 132 13.36 1.62 2.07
N LEU A 133 12.05 1.64 2.36
CA LEU A 133 11.45 2.56 3.34
C LEU A 133 12.12 2.41 4.71
N VAL A 134 12.18 1.20 5.25
CA VAL A 134 12.82 0.91 6.55
C VAL A 134 14.31 1.26 6.51
N LEU A 135 15.00 0.95 5.43
CA LEU A 135 16.41 1.30 5.24
C LEU A 135 16.65 2.81 5.38
N TYR A 136 15.82 3.64 4.74
CA TYR A 136 15.91 5.09 4.85
C TYR A 136 15.55 5.59 6.26
N LEU A 137 14.45 5.11 6.84
CA LEU A 137 14.04 5.50 8.19
C LEU A 137 15.16 5.25 9.21
N ARG A 138 15.91 4.15 9.06
CA ARG A 138 17.05 3.81 9.95
C ARG A 138 18.25 4.75 9.84
N THR A 139 18.29 5.64 8.85
CA THR A 139 19.33 6.68 8.76
C THR A 139 19.03 7.91 9.61
N ILE A 140 17.81 8.03 10.12
CA ILE A 140 17.36 9.20 10.86
C ILE A 140 17.77 9.03 12.33
N PRO A 141 18.61 9.93 12.88
CA PRO A 141 19.04 9.81 14.26
C PRO A 141 17.87 10.08 15.22
N PRO A 142 17.84 9.40 16.39
CA PRO A 142 16.89 9.73 17.46
C PRO A 142 16.98 11.21 17.86
N ALA A 143 15.83 11.90 17.90
CA ALA A 143 15.76 13.31 18.26
C ALA A 143 14.42 13.67 18.93
N GLY A 144 14.40 14.80 19.64
CA GLY A 144 13.20 15.31 20.31
C GLY A 144 12.82 14.51 21.56
N THR A 145 11.52 14.52 21.88
CA THR A 145 10.94 13.82 23.04
C THR A 145 9.88 12.81 22.60
N PRO A 146 9.55 11.81 23.43
CA PRO A 146 8.40 10.95 23.19
C PRO A 146 7.10 11.75 23.19
N MET A 147 6.22 11.44 22.23
CA MET A 147 4.87 11.99 22.22
C MET A 147 4.02 11.35 23.34
N PRO A 148 3.06 12.10 23.94
CA PRO A 148 2.13 11.53 24.89
C PRO A 148 1.29 10.40 24.27
N PRO A 149 0.75 9.47 25.06
CA PRO A 149 -0.22 8.49 24.58
C PRO A 149 -1.46 9.15 23.95
N ILE A 150 -2.15 8.40 23.10
CA ILE A 150 -3.44 8.82 22.54
C ILE A 150 -4.47 8.99 23.67
N ARG A 151 -5.27 10.07 23.60
CA ARG A 151 -6.39 10.31 24.51
C ARG A 151 -7.68 10.43 23.72
N PHE A 152 -8.60 9.49 23.90
CA PHE A 152 -9.89 9.53 23.21
C PHE A 152 -10.83 10.56 23.83
N GLY A 153 -11.35 11.46 22.99
CA GLY A 153 -12.41 12.40 23.34
C GLY A 153 -13.83 11.78 23.22
N PRO A 154 -14.88 12.53 23.61
CA PRO A 154 -16.26 12.08 23.49
C PRO A 154 -16.67 11.76 22.04
N GLY A 155 -16.30 12.61 21.08
CA GLY A 155 -16.55 12.42 19.66
C GLY A 155 -15.97 11.11 19.11
N PHE A 156 -14.70 10.82 19.43
CA PHE A 156 -14.07 9.56 19.03
C PHE A 156 -14.81 8.34 19.61
N ARG A 157 -15.18 8.38 20.89
CA ARG A 157 -15.92 7.28 21.52
C ARG A 157 -17.28 7.05 20.86
N LYS A 158 -17.96 8.13 20.45
CA LYS A 158 -19.22 8.04 19.71
C LYS A 158 -19.00 7.42 18.33
N ALA A 159 -18.00 7.88 17.58
CA ALA A 159 -17.64 7.33 16.27
C ALA A 159 -17.24 5.84 16.37
N GLN A 160 -16.57 5.45 17.45
CA GLN A 160 -16.23 4.05 17.71
C GLN A 160 -17.49 3.22 17.98
N ALA A 161 -18.42 3.74 18.80
CA ALA A 161 -19.67 3.04 19.12
C ALA A 161 -20.61 2.89 17.91
N SER A 162 -20.57 3.83 16.95
CA SER A 162 -21.31 3.74 15.68
C SER A 162 -20.61 2.88 14.62
N GLY A 163 -19.36 2.45 14.86
CA GLY A 163 -18.56 1.69 13.90
C GLY A 163 -17.92 2.53 12.78
N GLU A 164 -17.96 3.85 12.89
CA GLU A 164 -17.35 4.78 11.94
C GLU A 164 -15.81 4.71 11.97
N VAL A 165 -15.24 4.56 13.17
CA VAL A 165 -13.80 4.35 13.37
C VAL A 165 -13.53 2.97 13.95
N ASP A 166 -12.43 2.35 13.53
CA ASP A 166 -12.01 1.05 14.05
C ASP A 166 -10.48 0.90 14.09
N THR A 167 -10.01 -0.15 14.75
CA THR A 167 -8.57 -0.47 14.84
C THR A 167 -8.01 -0.81 13.46
N ALA A 168 -6.73 -0.51 13.25
CA ALA A 168 -6.02 -0.77 12.00
C ALA A 168 -6.16 -2.22 11.53
N GLN A 169 -6.10 -3.21 12.42
CA GLN A 169 -6.24 -4.63 12.07
C GLN A 169 -7.60 -4.93 11.43
N LYS A 170 -8.68 -4.37 11.97
CA LYS A 170 -10.02 -4.53 11.39
C LYS A 170 -10.19 -3.73 10.10
N LEU A 171 -9.59 -2.53 10.01
CA LEU A 171 -9.57 -1.75 8.79
C LEU A 171 -8.86 -2.52 7.66
N VAL A 172 -7.69 -3.11 7.93
CA VAL A 172 -6.94 -3.98 7.01
C VAL A 172 -7.84 -5.11 6.50
N ALA A 173 -8.50 -5.83 7.42
CA ALA A 173 -9.37 -6.95 7.08
C ALA A 173 -10.62 -6.54 6.28
N ARG A 174 -11.22 -5.37 6.57
CA ARG A 174 -12.36 -4.82 5.84
C ARG A 174 -11.93 -4.38 4.43
N PHE A 175 -10.86 -3.63 4.35
CA PHE A 175 -10.32 -3.10 3.09
C PHE A 175 -9.98 -4.22 2.10
N ALA A 176 -9.43 -5.34 2.58
CA ALA A 176 -9.13 -6.49 1.73
C ALA A 176 -10.38 -7.14 1.09
N LYS A 177 -11.57 -6.94 1.66
CA LYS A 177 -12.84 -7.48 1.14
C LYS A 177 -13.53 -6.56 0.14
N GLU A 178 -13.11 -5.30 0.07
CA GLU A 178 -13.71 -4.26 -0.79
C GLU A 178 -12.64 -3.68 -1.73
N PRO A 179 -11.96 -4.51 -2.54
CA PRO A 179 -10.93 -4.01 -3.44
C PRO A 179 -11.54 -3.08 -4.50
N PRO A 180 -10.74 -2.16 -5.06
CA PRO A 180 -11.20 -1.37 -6.18
C PRO A 180 -11.36 -2.26 -7.43
N VAL A 181 -12.19 -1.80 -8.38
CA VAL A 181 -12.58 -2.56 -9.58
C VAL A 181 -11.39 -3.19 -10.29
N ASP A 182 -11.47 -4.49 -10.55
CA ASP A 182 -10.51 -5.21 -11.37
C ASP A 182 -10.93 -5.14 -12.83
N LEU A 183 -10.19 -4.37 -13.64
CA LEU A 183 -10.49 -4.17 -15.06
C LEU A 183 -9.79 -5.25 -15.90
N ASP A 184 -8.48 -5.13 -16.06
CA ASP A 184 -7.65 -6.03 -16.86
C ASP A 184 -6.19 -6.03 -16.35
N PRO A 185 -5.32 -6.93 -16.84
CA PRO A 185 -3.92 -6.97 -16.44
C PRO A 185 -3.10 -5.72 -16.78
N GLU A 186 -3.49 -4.95 -17.81
CA GLU A 186 -2.77 -3.74 -18.21
C GLU A 186 -2.94 -2.63 -17.16
N HIS A 187 -4.11 -2.57 -16.52
CA HIS A 187 -4.42 -1.62 -15.47
C HIS A 187 -4.04 -2.09 -14.05
N ALA A 188 -3.53 -3.31 -13.87
CA ALA A 188 -3.25 -3.88 -12.56
C ALA A 188 -2.26 -3.04 -11.73
N TRP A 189 -1.22 -2.48 -12.36
CA TRP A 189 -0.25 -1.61 -11.66
C TRP A 189 -0.85 -0.26 -11.27
N GLY A 190 -1.64 0.35 -12.15
CA GLY A 190 -2.37 1.58 -11.86
C GLY A 190 -3.37 1.43 -10.71
N ARG A 191 -4.13 0.33 -10.72
CA ARG A 191 -5.02 -0.07 -9.62
C ARG A 191 -4.26 -0.21 -8.30
N TRP A 192 -3.12 -0.91 -8.33
CA TRP A 192 -2.27 -1.10 -7.16
C TRP A 192 -1.71 0.21 -6.61
N LEU A 193 -1.25 1.11 -7.47
CA LEU A 193 -0.78 2.44 -7.06
C LEU A 193 -1.92 3.25 -6.45
N ALA A 194 -3.08 3.33 -7.13
CA ALA A 194 -4.24 4.08 -6.67
C ALA A 194 -4.76 3.59 -5.31
N ARG A 195 -4.90 2.27 -5.10
CA ARG A 195 -5.30 1.73 -3.79
C ARG A 195 -4.30 2.05 -2.67
N THR A 196 -3.02 2.18 -3.01
CA THR A 196 -1.97 2.40 -2.01
C THR A 196 -1.88 3.87 -1.61
N VAL A 197 -2.10 4.82 -2.53
CA VAL A 197 -1.87 6.26 -2.28
C VAL A 197 -3.13 7.12 -2.18
N CYS A 198 -4.27 6.66 -2.72
CA CYS A 198 -5.52 7.41 -2.74
C CYS A 198 -6.53 6.92 -1.71
N ALA A 199 -6.52 5.63 -1.37
CA ALA A 199 -7.59 4.99 -0.62
C ALA A 199 -7.69 5.41 0.85
N GLU A 200 -6.63 5.96 1.44
CA GLU A 200 -6.71 6.54 2.80
C GLU A 200 -7.81 7.61 2.90
N CYS A 201 -8.03 8.37 1.82
CA CYS A 201 -9.09 9.37 1.73
C CYS A 201 -10.26 8.84 0.92
N HIS A 202 -10.01 8.06 -0.13
CA HIS A 202 -11.03 7.64 -1.09
C HIS A 202 -11.63 6.25 -0.81
N ASN A 203 -11.34 5.64 0.34
CA ASN A 203 -11.76 4.29 0.73
C ASN A 203 -11.22 3.16 -0.17
N ALA A 204 -11.46 1.91 0.24
CA ALA A 204 -10.92 0.71 -0.40
C ALA A 204 -11.34 0.56 -1.87
N ALA A 205 -12.61 0.84 -2.16
CA ALA A 205 -13.19 0.77 -3.49
C ALA A 205 -12.96 2.04 -4.34
N LEU A 206 -12.25 3.04 -3.79
CA LEU A 206 -12.00 4.36 -4.39
C LEU A 206 -13.27 5.21 -4.61
N GLN A 207 -14.32 4.95 -3.82
CA GLN A 207 -15.62 5.61 -3.91
C GLN A 207 -15.76 6.85 -3.03
N GLY A 208 -14.81 7.07 -2.12
CA GLY A 208 -14.82 8.19 -1.19
C GLY A 208 -15.81 8.03 -0.02
N TYR A 209 -15.87 9.06 0.81
CA TYR A 209 -16.77 9.15 1.94
C TYR A 209 -17.69 10.36 1.74
N ALA A 210 -19.00 10.16 1.88
CA ALA A 210 -19.98 11.22 1.73
C ALA A 210 -19.63 12.43 2.61
N GLY A 211 -19.56 13.62 2.01
CA GLY A 211 -19.23 14.87 2.70
C GLY A 211 -17.74 15.11 2.98
N PHE A 212 -16.86 14.14 2.69
CA PHE A 212 -15.41 14.28 2.90
C PHE A 212 -14.61 14.14 1.60
N SER A 213 -14.76 13.02 0.89
CA SER A 213 -14.00 12.74 -0.33
C SER A 213 -14.91 12.19 -1.43
N PRO A 214 -14.71 12.60 -2.70
CA PRO A 214 -15.56 12.16 -3.80
C PRO A 214 -15.19 10.74 -4.26
N ASN A 215 -16.11 10.11 -4.98
CA ASN A 215 -15.79 8.96 -5.82
C ASN A 215 -14.79 9.38 -6.92
N LEU A 216 -13.73 8.60 -7.09
CA LEU A 216 -12.70 8.88 -8.09
C LEU A 216 -13.14 8.70 -9.54
N ASP A 217 -14.35 8.21 -9.83
CA ASP A 217 -14.91 8.20 -11.20
C ASP A 217 -15.14 9.61 -11.75
N ILE A 218 -15.15 10.62 -10.88
CA ILE A 218 -15.07 12.02 -11.30
C ILE A 218 -13.85 12.31 -12.18
N ALA A 219 -12.80 11.46 -12.15
CA ALA A 219 -11.68 11.50 -13.07
C ALA A 219 -12.11 11.43 -14.54
N GLY A 220 -13.22 10.74 -14.88
CA GLY A 220 -13.76 10.68 -16.23
C GLY A 220 -14.19 12.04 -16.79
N ALA A 221 -14.41 13.04 -15.93
CA ALA A 221 -14.66 14.41 -16.36
C ALA A 221 -13.37 15.12 -16.81
N TYR A 222 -12.18 14.60 -16.54
CA TYR A 222 -10.89 15.22 -16.85
C TYR A 222 -10.20 14.53 -18.02
N SER A 223 -9.37 15.28 -18.74
CA SER A 223 -8.36 14.69 -19.63
C SER A 223 -7.17 14.16 -18.84
N ALA A 224 -6.40 13.25 -19.43
CA ALA A 224 -5.17 12.74 -18.83
C ALA A 224 -4.17 13.86 -18.49
N ALA A 225 -4.06 14.89 -19.34
CA ALA A 225 -3.18 16.03 -19.11
C ALA A 225 -3.63 16.90 -17.92
N GLU A 226 -4.94 17.08 -17.74
CA GLU A 226 -5.47 17.81 -16.57
C GLU A 226 -5.28 17.01 -15.28
N LEU A 227 -5.42 15.68 -15.31
CA LEU A 227 -5.12 14.82 -14.17
C LEU A 227 -3.63 14.84 -13.83
N GLU A 228 -2.74 14.77 -14.84
CA GLU A 228 -1.29 14.88 -14.63
C GLU A 228 -0.92 16.23 -13.99
N ARG A 229 -1.52 17.33 -14.46
CA ARG A 229 -1.35 18.65 -13.85
C ARG A 229 -1.86 18.65 -12.41
N LEU A 230 -3.05 18.11 -12.15
CA LEU A 230 -3.60 18.00 -10.81
C LEU A 230 -2.67 17.24 -9.87
N LEU A 231 -2.23 16.04 -10.25
CA LEU A 231 -1.35 15.20 -9.42
C LEU A 231 0.03 15.82 -9.20
N THR A 232 0.49 16.71 -10.07
CA THR A 232 1.81 17.35 -9.98
C THR A 232 1.78 18.70 -9.27
N THR A 233 0.76 19.53 -9.50
CA THR A 233 0.72 20.93 -9.05
C THR A 233 -0.46 21.24 -8.13
N GLY A 234 -1.41 20.32 -7.99
CA GLY A 234 -2.68 20.54 -7.29
C GLY A 234 -3.71 21.34 -8.11
N GLN A 235 -3.42 21.70 -9.36
CA GLN A 235 -4.33 22.48 -10.19
C GLN A 235 -5.25 21.57 -11.02
N GLY A 236 -6.52 21.50 -10.61
CA GLY A 236 -7.59 20.83 -11.35
C GLY A 236 -8.10 21.63 -12.55
N LYS A 237 -9.40 21.52 -12.85
CA LYS A 237 -10.07 22.37 -13.84
C LYS A 237 -10.13 23.82 -13.34
N THR A 238 -10.08 24.77 -14.28
CA THR A 238 -10.12 26.21 -13.99
C THR A 238 -11.30 26.58 -13.09
N GLY A 239 -11.06 27.42 -12.08
CA GLY A 239 -12.09 27.94 -11.18
C GLY A 239 -12.56 26.98 -10.07
N ARG A 240 -11.95 25.79 -9.95
CA ARG A 240 -12.27 24.82 -8.89
C ARG A 240 -11.19 24.85 -7.82
N ASP A 241 -11.57 25.24 -6.60
CA ASP A 241 -10.78 24.94 -5.41
C ASP A 241 -10.95 23.46 -5.06
N LEU A 242 -9.82 22.76 -4.88
CA LEU A 242 -9.79 21.33 -4.53
C LEU A 242 -9.29 21.11 -3.09
N GLY A 243 -9.07 22.18 -2.32
CA GLY A 243 -8.74 22.14 -0.91
C GLY A 243 -7.64 21.15 -0.56
N MET A 244 -7.96 20.17 0.30
CA MET A 244 -7.05 19.12 0.75
C MET A 244 -6.43 18.33 -0.42
N MET A 245 -7.18 18.05 -1.48
CA MET A 245 -6.65 17.30 -2.63
C MET A 245 -5.55 18.09 -3.34
N ALA A 246 -5.68 19.41 -3.47
CA ALA A 246 -4.62 20.25 -4.03
C ALA A 246 -3.38 20.27 -3.12
N ALA A 247 -3.57 20.32 -1.79
CA ALA A 247 -2.47 20.25 -0.83
C ALA A 247 -1.73 18.90 -0.90
N THR A 248 -2.48 17.80 -0.90
CA THR A 248 -1.98 16.43 -1.05
C THR A 248 -1.19 16.24 -2.34
N ALA A 249 -1.67 16.80 -3.46
CA ALA A 249 -0.93 16.73 -4.71
C ALA A 249 0.45 17.42 -4.61
N ARG A 250 0.48 18.63 -4.06
CA ARG A 250 1.71 19.42 -3.90
C ARG A 250 2.66 18.88 -2.85
N SER A 251 2.17 18.18 -1.83
CA SER A 251 3.00 17.64 -0.76
C SER A 251 3.59 16.29 -1.11
N ARG A 252 2.80 15.38 -1.71
CA ARG A 252 3.21 13.98 -1.90
C ARG A 252 2.99 13.38 -3.28
N LEU A 253 1.93 13.74 -4.02
CA LEU A 253 1.67 13.06 -5.30
C LEU A 253 2.60 13.54 -6.42
N LYS A 254 3.16 14.75 -6.31
CA LYS A 254 4.26 15.20 -7.18
C LYS A 254 5.51 14.32 -7.08
N GLU A 255 5.68 13.60 -5.97
CA GLU A 255 6.82 12.69 -5.75
C GLU A 255 6.61 11.35 -6.47
N LEU A 256 5.39 11.04 -6.95
CA LEU A 256 5.15 9.95 -7.90
C LEU A 256 6.02 10.14 -9.14
N ARG A 257 6.58 9.07 -9.70
CA ARG A 257 7.31 9.16 -10.97
C ARG A 257 6.32 9.28 -12.13
N PRO A 258 6.73 9.83 -13.28
CA PRO A 258 5.83 10.02 -14.42
C PRO A 258 5.11 8.74 -14.85
N ARG A 259 5.77 7.57 -14.84
CA ARG A 259 5.13 6.30 -15.20
C ARG A 259 4.09 5.85 -14.18
N GLU A 260 4.33 6.10 -12.89
CA GLU A 260 3.38 5.78 -11.83
C GLU A 260 2.13 6.66 -11.94
N ARG A 261 2.31 7.98 -12.14
CA ARG A 261 1.17 8.89 -12.36
C ARG A 261 0.38 8.50 -13.61
N ALA A 262 1.06 8.22 -14.72
CA ALA A 262 0.43 7.77 -15.95
C ALA A 262 -0.37 6.47 -15.74
N ALA A 263 0.15 5.50 -14.98
CA ALA A 263 -0.55 4.26 -14.66
C ALA A 263 -1.80 4.50 -13.79
N ILE A 264 -1.71 5.36 -12.76
CA ILE A 264 -2.86 5.77 -11.95
C ILE A 264 -3.91 6.43 -12.84
N ILE A 265 -3.51 7.40 -13.66
CA ILE A 265 -4.42 8.15 -14.54
C ILE A 265 -5.12 7.21 -15.52
N ALA A 266 -4.39 6.30 -16.16
CA ALA A 266 -4.96 5.31 -17.07
C ALA A 266 -6.02 4.46 -16.37
N TYR A 267 -5.71 3.93 -15.18
CA TYR A 267 -6.65 3.16 -14.39
C TYR A 267 -7.90 3.95 -13.99
N LEU A 268 -7.75 5.17 -13.47
CA LEU A 268 -8.89 5.99 -13.05
C LEU A 268 -9.80 6.38 -14.23
N LEU A 269 -9.22 6.67 -15.40
CA LEU A 269 -10.01 6.96 -16.60
C LEU A 269 -10.73 5.72 -17.13
N ALA A 270 -10.11 4.54 -17.06
CA ALA A 270 -10.74 3.29 -17.47
C ALA A 270 -11.86 2.88 -16.49
N ARG A 271 -11.63 3.01 -15.18
CA ARG A 271 -12.62 2.78 -14.12
C ARG A 271 -13.86 3.67 -14.30
N ALA A 272 -13.64 4.97 -14.54
CA ALA A 272 -14.74 5.92 -14.72
C ALA A 272 -15.65 5.57 -15.92
N LYS A 273 -15.09 4.95 -16.97
CA LYS A 273 -15.88 4.48 -18.13
C LYS A 273 -16.63 3.19 -17.82
N HIS A 274 -16.00 2.26 -17.09
CA HIS A 274 -16.64 1.02 -16.67
C HIS A 274 -17.92 1.29 -15.87
N ASP A 275 -17.89 2.27 -14.96
CA ASP A 275 -19.06 2.61 -14.14
C ASP A 275 -20.16 3.36 -14.90
N THR A 276 -19.87 3.97 -16.06
CA THR A 276 -20.91 4.56 -16.93
C THR A 276 -21.61 3.53 -17.82
N ASP A 277 -20.99 2.36 -18.02
CA ASP A 277 -21.46 1.32 -18.94
C ASP A 277 -22.17 0.16 -18.22
N GLY A 278 -22.12 0.10 -16.88
CA GLY A 278 -22.75 -0.92 -16.03
C GLY A 278 -24.00 -0.45 -15.30
#